data_AF-A0A7S3I6Y1-F1
#
_entry.id   AF-A0A7S3I6Y1-F1
#
_cell.length_a   1.000
_cell.length_b   1.000
_cell.length_c   1.000
_cell.angle_alpha   90.00
_cell.angle_beta   90.00
_cell.angle_gamma   90.00
#
_symmetry.space_group_name_H-M   'P 1'
#
loop_
_entity.id
_entity.type
_entity.pdbx_description
1 polymer ?
#
loop_
_entity_poly.entity_id
_entity_poly.type
_entity_poly.pdbx_seq_one_letter_code
_entity_poly.pdbx_strand_id
1 'polypeptide(L)'
;VIKLDFCTKKPFERMEDEVEFNPFSLDPQVIGQGQVLTSTVMHAVTMARLAKILSERKTQDQLSMLDVGCGLGYSTILYADLASQILRGPFEMLGTDFHEAFIEHGLIQKEKYSVEKCNLQFMQH
;
A
#
# COMPACT_ATOMS: atom_id res chain seq x y z
N VAL A 1 -26.39 -20.95 0.75
CA VAL A 1 -24.95 -20.82 1.11
C VAL A 1 -24.19 -20.65 -0.20
N ILE A 2 -23.82 -19.42 -0.55
CA ILE A 2 -23.05 -19.14 -1.77
C ILE A 2 -21.58 -19.33 -1.41
N LYS A 3 -20.95 -20.41 -1.91
CA LYS A 3 -19.51 -20.59 -1.83
C LYS A 3 -18.86 -19.65 -2.85
N LEU A 4 -18.22 -18.60 -2.36
CA LEU A 4 -17.32 -17.76 -3.15
C LEU A 4 -16.01 -18.53 -3.35
N ASP A 5 -15.93 -19.33 -4.42
CA ASP A 5 -14.68 -19.95 -4.88
C ASP A 5 -13.81 -18.91 -5.62
N PHE A 6 -13.43 -17.83 -4.93
CA PHE A 6 -12.60 -16.76 -5.52
C PHE A 6 -11.10 -17.14 -5.61
N CYS A 7 -10.69 -18.25 -4.99
CA CYS A 7 -9.27 -18.59 -4.75
C CYS A 7 -8.88 -20.06 -4.99
N THR A 8 -9.43 -20.76 -5.99
CA THR A 8 -9.04 -22.15 -6.28
C THR A 8 -8.33 -22.38 -7.61
N LYS A 9 -8.04 -21.33 -8.39
CA LYS A 9 -7.14 -21.48 -9.53
C LYS A 9 -5.71 -21.65 -9.02
N LYS A 10 -5.09 -22.78 -9.42
CA LYS A 10 -3.67 -23.08 -9.19
C LYS A 10 -2.80 -21.83 -9.45
N PRO A 11 -1.69 -21.64 -8.72
CA PRO A 11 -0.74 -20.58 -9.04
C PRO A 11 -0.37 -20.75 -10.53
N PHE A 12 -0.54 -19.66 -11.29
CA PHE A 12 -0.17 -19.61 -12.69
C PHE A 12 1.25 -20.16 -12.83
N GLU A 13 1.42 -21.18 -13.67
CA GLU A 13 2.74 -21.62 -14.10
C GLU A 13 3.44 -20.39 -14.68
N ARG A 14 4.67 -20.12 -14.23
CA ARG A 14 5.47 -18.95 -14.65
C ARG A 14 5.51 -18.91 -16.18
N MET A 15 4.71 -18.04 -16.78
CA MET A 15 5.03 -17.50 -18.10
C MET A 15 6.10 -16.45 -17.83
N GLU A 16 7.33 -16.76 -18.22
CA GLU A 16 8.45 -15.81 -18.33
C GLU A 16 8.24 -14.84 -19.50
N ASP A 17 7.00 -14.39 -19.70
CA ASP A 17 6.76 -13.22 -20.52
C ASP A 17 7.03 -12.02 -19.61
N GLU A 18 7.98 -11.17 -19.99
CA GLU A 18 8.15 -9.86 -19.40
C GLU A 18 6.86 -9.07 -19.60
N VAL A 19 5.87 -9.30 -18.74
CA VAL A 19 4.63 -8.53 -18.72
C VAL A 19 5.04 -7.11 -18.36
N GLU A 20 5.09 -6.25 -19.38
CA GLU A 20 5.39 -4.84 -19.23
C GLU A 20 4.48 -4.24 -18.16
N PHE A 21 5.09 -3.58 -17.17
CA PHE A 21 4.36 -2.99 -16.05
C PHE A 21 3.33 -1.98 -16.58
N ASN A 22 2.04 -2.27 -16.40
CA ASN A 22 0.96 -1.35 -16.78
C ASN A 22 0.41 -0.63 -15.53
N PRO A 23 0.77 0.64 -15.28
CA PRO A 23 0.33 1.38 -14.11
C PRO A 23 -1.19 1.66 -14.09
N PHE A 24 -1.88 1.47 -15.21
CA PHE A 24 -3.32 1.71 -15.34
C PHE A 24 -4.14 0.42 -15.27
N SER A 25 -3.47 -0.73 -15.15
CA SER A 25 -4.15 -2.00 -14.98
C SER A 25 -4.94 -2.03 -13.67
N LEU A 26 -6.15 -2.58 -13.73
CA LEU A 26 -6.94 -2.84 -12.53
C LEU A 26 -6.50 -4.15 -11.85
N ASP A 27 -5.83 -5.04 -12.58
CA ASP A 27 -5.34 -6.33 -12.10
C ASP A 27 -3.97 -6.19 -11.43
N PRO A 28 -3.59 -7.12 -10.52
CA PRO A 28 -2.26 -7.10 -9.92
C PRO A 28 -1.16 -7.11 -10.97
N GLN A 29 -0.10 -6.33 -10.76
CA GLN A 29 1.03 -6.21 -11.69
C GLN A 29 2.28 -6.81 -11.05
N VAL A 30 3.04 -7.61 -11.79
CA VAL A 30 4.30 -8.17 -11.26
C VAL A 30 5.30 -7.05 -11.02
N ILE A 31 5.94 -7.05 -9.84
CA ILE A 31 6.94 -6.03 -9.45
C ILE A 31 8.32 -6.63 -9.15
N GLY A 32 8.53 -7.92 -9.47
CA GLY A 32 9.76 -8.64 -9.17
C GLY A 32 9.74 -9.32 -7.79
N GLN A 33 10.82 -10.05 -7.47
CA GLN A 33 10.99 -10.79 -6.20
C GLN A 33 9.82 -11.74 -5.84
N GLY A 34 9.07 -12.22 -6.83
CA GLY A 34 7.89 -13.06 -6.61
C GLY A 34 6.70 -12.31 -6.01
N GLN A 35 6.72 -10.97 -6.01
CA GLN A 35 5.66 -10.11 -5.51
C GLN A 35 4.89 -9.40 -6.64
N VAL A 36 3.70 -8.91 -6.29
CA VAL A 36 2.84 -8.14 -7.19
C VAL A 36 2.43 -6.83 -6.52
N LEU A 37 2.31 -5.76 -7.30
CA LEU A 37 1.55 -4.58 -6.94
C LEU A 37 0.08 -4.99 -6.87
N THR A 38 -0.55 -4.74 -5.73
CA THR A 38 -1.95 -5.06 -5.48
C THR A 38 -2.87 -4.36 -6.49
N SER A 39 -3.92 -5.07 -6.93
CA SER A 39 -4.97 -4.50 -7.80
C SER A 39 -5.52 -3.19 -7.25
N THR A 40 -5.85 -2.24 -8.12
CA THR A 40 -6.42 -0.94 -7.72
C THR A 40 -7.75 -1.09 -6.97
N VAL A 41 -8.55 -2.11 -7.31
CA VAL A 41 -9.81 -2.43 -6.61
C VAL A 41 -9.55 -2.77 -5.15
N MET A 42 -8.52 -3.58 -4.86
CA MET A 42 -8.18 -3.93 -3.48
C MET A 42 -7.62 -2.74 -2.69
N HIS A 43 -6.83 -1.86 -3.33
CA HIS A 43 -6.43 -0.60 -2.70
C HIS A 43 -7.66 0.25 -2.33
N ALA A 44 -8.62 0.41 -3.24
CA ALA A 44 -9.85 1.17 -2.99
C ALA A 44 -10.68 0.60 -1.83
N VAL A 45 -10.83 -0.73 -1.76
CA VAL A 45 -11.53 -1.39 -0.64
C VAL A 45 -10.81 -1.15 0.69
N THR A 46 -9.49 -1.25 0.72
CA THR A 46 -8.69 -0.99 1.93
C THR A 46 -8.80 0.47 2.35
N MET A 47 -8.69 1.41 1.42
CA MET A 47 -8.87 2.84 1.69
C MET A 47 -10.25 3.15 2.26
N ALA A 48 -11.32 2.59 1.71
CA ALA A 48 -12.68 2.84 2.22
C ALA A 48 -12.84 2.36 3.67
N ARG A 49 -12.23 1.22 4.02
CA ARG A 49 -12.22 0.70 5.40
C ARG A 49 -11.38 1.57 6.32
N LEU A 50 -10.19 1.95 5.88
CA LEU A 50 -9.28 2.81 6.64
C LEU A 50 -9.90 4.18 6.89
N ALA A 51 -10.50 4.80 5.87
CA ALA A 51 -11.18 6.08 5.97
C ALA A 51 -12.27 6.07 7.05
N LYS A 52 -13.08 5.00 7.09
CA LYS A 52 -14.09 4.81 8.13
C LYS A 52 -13.45 4.79 9.52
N ILE A 53 -12.44 3.96 9.73
CA ILE A 53 -11.73 3.82 11.01
C ILE A 53 -11.14 5.18 11.46
N LEU A 54 -10.49 5.90 10.54
CA LEU A 54 -9.90 7.20 10.82
C LEU A 54 -10.96 8.25 11.16
N SER A 55 -12.11 8.24 10.47
CA SER A 55 -13.20 9.20 10.69
C SER A 55 -13.93 8.99 12.02
N GLU A 56 -13.98 7.77 12.53
CA GLU A 56 -14.64 7.42 13.80
C GLU A 56 -13.73 7.65 15.01
N ARG A 57 -12.44 7.95 14.77
CA ARG A 57 -11.45 8.17 15.82
C ARG A 57 -11.76 9.46 16.58
N LYS A 58 -12.05 9.34 17.87
CA LYS A 58 -12.42 10.47 18.76
C LYS A 58 -11.22 11.11 19.48
N THR A 59 -10.09 10.41 19.54
CA THR A 59 -8.92 10.85 20.32
C THR A 59 -8.00 11.75 19.49
N GLN A 60 -7.41 12.74 20.16
CA GLN A 60 -6.37 13.61 19.59
C GLN A 60 -4.96 13.03 19.75
N ASP A 61 -4.83 11.82 20.29
CA ASP A 61 -3.52 11.19 20.49
C ASP A 61 -2.82 10.98 19.15
N GLN A 62 -1.49 11.12 19.18
CA GLN A 62 -0.63 10.87 18.04
C GLN A 62 -0.94 9.48 17.46
N LEU A 63 -1.23 9.43 16.16
CA LEU A 63 -1.50 8.19 15.44
C LEU A 63 -0.22 7.72 14.77
N SER A 64 0.09 6.44 14.91
CA SER A 64 1.11 5.77 14.11
C SER A 64 0.44 4.66 13.29
N MET A 65 0.77 4.61 12.01
CA MET A 65 0.24 3.64 11.05
C MET A 65 1.40 2.82 10.48
N LEU A 66 1.14 1.54 10.22
CA LEU A 66 2.13 0.58 9.71
C LEU A 66 1.56 -0.14 8.48
N ASP A 67 2.31 -0.11 7.38
CA ASP A 67 2.05 -0.87 6.16
C ASP A 67 3.11 -1.96 5.99
N VAL A 68 2.71 -3.21 6.21
CA VAL A 68 3.59 -4.39 6.20
C VAL A 68 3.56 -5.04 4.83
N GLY A 69 4.73 -5.27 4.24
CA GLY A 69 4.85 -5.69 2.85
C GLY A 69 4.51 -4.54 1.91
N CYS A 70 5.10 -3.36 2.16
CA CYS A 70 4.76 -2.14 1.44
C CYS A 70 5.12 -2.18 -0.06
N GLY A 71 5.92 -3.17 -0.49
CA GLY A 71 6.41 -3.28 -1.86
C GLY A 71 7.01 -1.95 -2.31
N LEU A 72 6.63 -1.50 -3.52
CA LEU A 72 7.11 -0.25 -4.12
C LEU A 72 6.69 1.04 -3.38
N GLY A 73 5.99 0.95 -2.24
CA GLY A 73 5.59 2.08 -1.39
C GLY A 73 4.31 2.81 -1.83
N TYR A 74 3.62 2.30 -2.86
CA TYR A 74 2.41 2.91 -3.39
C TYR A 74 1.28 2.98 -2.35
N SER A 75 0.96 1.87 -1.71
CA SER A 75 -0.08 1.79 -0.67
C SER A 75 0.27 2.66 0.53
N THR A 76 1.55 2.68 0.93
CA THR A 76 2.02 3.46 2.08
C THR A 76 1.76 4.95 1.89
N ILE A 77 2.10 5.49 0.71
CA ILE A 77 1.86 6.90 0.36
C ILE A 77 0.36 7.17 0.25
N LEU A 78 -0.38 6.28 -0.40
CA LEU A 78 -1.83 6.40 -0.57
C LEU A 78 -2.57 6.45 0.77
N TYR A 79 -2.18 5.60 1.72
CA TYR A 79 -2.77 5.57 3.06
C TYR A 79 -2.36 6.79 3.89
N ALA A 80 -1.11 7.25 3.75
CA ALA A 80 -0.67 8.51 4.35
C ALA A 80 -1.47 9.70 3.81
N ASP A 81 -1.65 9.80 2.49
CA ASP A 81 -2.41 10.89 1.87
C ASP A 81 -3.86 10.90 2.36
N LEU A 82 -4.52 9.74 2.34
CA LEU A 82 -5.87 9.59 2.90
C LEU A 82 -5.95 10.03 4.37
N ALA A 83 -4.98 9.62 5.19
CA ALA A 83 -4.92 9.99 6.59
C ALA A 83 -4.71 11.50 6.78
N SER A 84 -3.90 12.15 5.95
CA SER A 84 -3.64 13.60 6.01
C SER A 84 -4.89 14.45 5.73
N GLN A 85 -5.81 13.92 4.91
CA GLN A 85 -7.08 14.55 4.55
C GLN A 85 -8.13 14.41 5.67
N ILE A 86 -8.09 13.31 6.42
CA ILE A 86 -9.09 13.01 7.47
C ILE A 86 -8.62 13.55 8.84
N LEU A 87 -7.34 13.39 9.14
CA LEU A 87 -6.76 13.74 10.43
C LEU A 87 -6.44 15.23 10.51
N ARG A 88 -6.75 15.82 11.66
CA ARG A 88 -6.46 17.24 11.94
C ARG A 88 -5.04 17.47 12.44
N GLY A 89 -4.48 16.49 13.14
CA GLY A 89 -3.16 16.57 13.78
C GLY A 89 -2.08 15.80 13.03
N PRO A 90 -0.81 15.95 13.47
CA PRO A 90 0.30 15.18 12.93
C PRO A 90 0.15 13.69 13.23
N PHE A 91 0.69 12.87 12.34
CA PHE A 91 0.69 11.42 12.47
C PHE A 91 1.95 10.81 11.83
N GLU A 92 2.20 9.54 12.13
CA GLU A 92 3.33 8.79 11.60
C GLU A 92 2.84 7.68 10.69
N MET A 93 3.57 7.45 9.60
CA MET A 93 3.34 6.33 8.70
C MET A 93 4.66 5.62 8.44
N LEU A 94 4.70 4.31 8.69
CA LEU A 94 5.84 3.46 8.42
C LEU A 94 5.46 2.41 7.38
N GLY A 95 6.16 2.39 6.25
CA GLY A 95 6.16 1.28 5.30
C GLY A 95 7.33 0.35 5.60
N THR A 96 7.09 -0.96 5.63
CA THR A 96 8.16 -1.95 5.79
C THR A 96 8.03 -3.10 4.81
N ASP A 97 9.16 -3.55 4.30
CA ASP A 97 9.30 -4.68 3.40
C ASP A 97 10.61 -5.41 3.69
N PHE A 98 10.65 -6.70 3.34
CA PHE A 98 11.83 -7.53 3.49
C PHE A 98 12.88 -7.21 2.41
N HIS A 99 12.45 -6.80 1.22
CA HIS A 99 13.33 -6.53 0.10
C HIS A 99 13.82 -5.07 0.11
N GLU A 100 15.14 -4.88 0.26
CA GLU A 100 15.79 -3.56 0.26
C GLU A 100 15.45 -2.72 -0.99
N ALA A 101 15.42 -3.34 -2.18
CA ALA A 101 15.07 -2.65 -3.43
C ALA A 101 13.69 -1.99 -3.40
N PHE A 102 12.74 -2.56 -2.64
CA PHE A 102 11.40 -1.99 -2.47
C PHE A 102 11.41 -0.83 -1.48
N ILE A 103 12.25 -0.89 -0.45
CA ILE A 103 12.48 0.23 0.48
C ILE A 103 13.10 1.42 -0.24
N GLU A 104 14.14 1.19 -1.06
CA GLU A 104 14.78 2.24 -1.88
C GLU A 104 13.74 2.91 -2.79
N HIS A 105 12.90 2.11 -3.44
CA HIS A 105 11.83 2.65 -4.28
C HIS A 105 10.80 3.46 -3.47
N GLY A 106 10.42 2.98 -2.28
CA GLY A 106 9.54 3.72 -1.36
C GLY A 106 10.11 5.09 -0.98
N LEU A 107 11.42 5.17 -0.71
CA LEU A 107 12.10 6.43 -0.40
C LEU A 107 12.06 7.42 -1.57
N ILE A 108 12.28 6.95 -2.81
CA ILE A 108 12.15 7.79 -4.02
C ILE A 108 10.71 8.32 -4.15
N GLN A 109 9.72 7.47 -3.90
CA GLN A 109 8.32 7.85 -3.99
C GLN A 109 7.93 8.85 -2.89
N LYS A 110 8.49 8.72 -1.68
CA LYS A 110 8.32 9.68 -0.58
C LYS A 110 8.80 11.08 -0.98
N GLU A 111 9.96 11.19 -1.60
CA GLU A 111 10.49 12.49 -2.08
C GLU A 111 9.56 13.11 -3.13
N LYS A 112 9.03 12.26 -4.03
CA LYS A 112 8.13 12.69 -5.10
C LYS A 112 6.74 13.14 -4.63
N TYR A 113 6.17 12.46 -3.64
CA TYR A 113 4.76 12.62 -3.25
C TYR A 113 4.58 13.11 -1.81
N SER A 114 5.44 14.04 -1.36
CA SER A 114 5.41 14.66 -0.03
C SER A 114 3.98 14.79 0.55
N VAL A 115 3.73 14.11 1.68
CA VAL A 115 2.43 14.09 2.36
C VAL A 115 2.44 15.03 3.54
N GLU A 116 1.51 16.00 3.57
CA GLU A 116 1.40 16.97 4.65
C GLU A 116 1.06 16.30 6.00
N LYS A 117 1.56 16.86 7.10
CA LYS A 117 1.30 16.41 8.49
C LYS A 117 1.76 14.98 8.81
N CYS A 118 2.41 14.30 7.86
CA CYS A 118 2.85 12.93 7.99
C CYS A 118 4.37 12.85 8.19
N ASN A 119 4.80 12.19 9.28
CA ASN A 119 6.16 11.67 9.37
C ASN A 119 6.20 10.30 8.67
N LEU A 120 6.44 10.32 7.35
CA LEU A 120 6.50 9.13 6.49
C LEU A 120 7.91 8.51 6.50
N GLN A 121 8.01 7.22 6.77
CA GLN A 121 9.26 6.47 6.81
C GLN A 121 9.12 5.14 6.05
N PHE A 122 10.25 4.65 5.53
CA PHE A 122 10.39 3.32 4.97
C PHE A 122 11.56 2.62 5.67
N MET A 123 11.38 1.35 6.04
CA MET A 123 12.37 0.58 6.79
C MET A 123 12.37 -0.89 6.37
N GLN A 124 13.57 -1.44 6.17
CA GLN A 124 13.74 -2.87 5.92
C GLN A 124 13.57 -3.67 7.22
N HIS A 125 12.89 -4.81 7.15
CA HIS A 125 12.75 -5.77 8.26
C HIS A 125 13.20 -7.17 7.85
#